data_AF-A0A1G5R314-F1
#
_entry.id   AF-A0A1G5R314-F1
#
_cell.length_a   1.000
_cell.length_b   1.000
_cell.length_c   1.000
_cell.angle_alpha   90.00
_cell.angle_beta   90.00
_cell.angle_gamma   90.00
#
_symmetry.space_group_name_H-M   'P 1'
#
loop_
_entity.id
_entity.type
_entity.pdbx_description
1 polymer ?
#
loop_
_entity_poly.entity_id
_entity_poly.type
_entity_poly.pdbx_seq_one_letter_code
_entity_poly.pdbx_strand_id
1 'polypeptide(L)'
;GQVETLTLDNGSEFAHHPVVTEQLGCDVYFARPYHSWERGTNENTNGLIRQYFPKGTDFSKISKEQIQEVENKLNLRPRKRLGYKAPIELMVA
;
A
#
# COMPACT_ATOMS: atom_id res chain seq x y z
N GLY A 1 10.17 0.57 10.76
CA GLY A 1 11.03 1.51 10.03
C GLY A 1 10.39 2.88 10.08
N GLN A 2 11.19 3.93 10.02
CA GLN A 2 10.71 5.30 9.84
C GLN A 2 10.27 5.48 8.38
N VAL A 3 9.17 6.21 8.16
CA VAL A 3 8.71 6.58 6.82
C VAL A 3 9.35 7.91 6.47
N GLU A 4 10.16 7.95 5.41
CA GLU A 4 10.83 9.18 4.96
C GLU A 4 9.92 10.03 4.08
N THR A 5 9.20 9.40 3.16
CA THR A 5 8.33 10.07 2.18
C THR A 5 7.07 9.25 1.91
N LEU A 6 6.00 9.95 1.52
CA LEU A 6 4.73 9.38 1.08
C LEU A 6 4.34 9.96 -0.27
N THR A 7 3.81 9.12 -1.16
CA THR A 7 3.22 9.57 -2.44
C THR A 7 1.77 9.12 -2.51
N LEU A 8 0.85 10.08 -2.59
CA LEU A 8 -0.60 9.89 -2.54
C LEU A 8 -1.24 10.24 -3.89
N ASP A 9 -2.50 9.86 -4.09
CA ASP A 9 -3.31 10.49 -5.14
C ASP A 9 -4.08 11.69 -4.59
N ASN A 10 -4.81 12.36 -5.49
CA ASN A 10 -5.62 13.53 -5.15
C ASN A 10 -7.00 13.14 -4.57
N GLY A 11 -7.10 11.97 -3.91
CA GLY A 11 -8.29 11.57 -3.18
C GLY A 11 -8.61 12.55 -2.05
N SER A 12 -9.90 12.86 -1.84
CA SER A 12 -10.33 13.81 -0.82
C SER A 12 -10.06 13.30 0.61
N GLU A 13 -9.92 11.98 0.79
CA GLU A 13 -9.48 11.35 2.02
C GLU A 13 -8.08 11.82 2.47
N PHE A 14 -7.26 12.32 1.55
CA PHE A 14 -5.91 12.82 1.82
C PHE A 14 -5.84 14.34 2.03
N ALA A 15 -6.99 15.04 2.11
CA ALA A 15 -7.01 16.49 2.34
C ALA A 15 -6.32 16.91 3.66
N HIS A 16 -6.27 16.01 4.65
CA HIS A 16 -5.61 16.24 5.94
C HIS A 16 -4.15 15.73 5.98
N HIS A 17 -3.50 15.54 4.82
CA HIS A 17 -2.09 15.14 4.76
C HIS A 17 -1.09 16.02 5.56
N PRO A 18 -1.31 17.34 5.81
CA PRO A 18 -0.38 18.11 6.63
C PRO A 18 -0.23 17.56 8.06
N VAL A 19 -1.31 16.98 8.61
CA VAL A 19 -1.29 16.33 9.94
C VAL A 19 -0.40 15.08 9.92
N VAL A 20 -0.43 14.33 8.82
CA VAL A 20 0.41 13.14 8.63
C VAL A 20 1.88 13.53 8.57
N THR A 21 2.21 14.59 7.82
CA THR A 21 3.58 15.14 7.75
C THR A 21 4.08 15.57 9.12
N GLU A 22 3.27 16.28 9.91
CA GLU A 22 3.65 16.73 11.25
C GLU A 22 3.89 15.55 12.21
N GLN A 23 3.01 14.55 12.19
CA GLN A 23 3.10 13.42 13.12
C GLN A 23 4.21 12.41 12.77
N LEU A 24 4.45 12.18 11.48
CA LEU A 24 5.44 11.20 11.01
C LEU A 24 6.80 11.82 10.68
N GLY A 25 6.88 13.15 10.54
CA GLY A 25 8.09 13.85 10.10
C GLY A 25 8.48 13.49 8.66
N CYS A 26 7.52 13.12 7.81
CA CYS A 26 7.76 12.64 6.45
C CYS A 26 7.23 13.61 5.39
N ASP A 27 7.95 13.72 4.26
CA ASP A 27 7.49 14.54 3.13
C ASP A 27 6.36 13.86 2.37
N VAL A 28 5.30 14.61 2.06
CA VAL A 28 4.16 14.12 1.29
C VAL A 28 4.16 14.73 -0.11
N TYR A 29 4.05 13.86 -1.11
CA TYR A 29 3.93 14.18 -2.52
C TYR A 29 2.62 13.66 -3.11
N PHE A 30 2.15 14.30 -4.18
CA PHE A 30 0.94 13.90 -4.88
C PHE A 30 1.25 13.53 -6.33
N ALA A 31 0.67 12.42 -6.78
CA ALA A 31 0.66 12.05 -8.19
C ALA A 31 -0.10 13.12 -9.00
N ARG A 32 0.35 13.38 -10.22
CA ARG A 32 -0.28 14.36 -11.10
C ARG A 32 -1.70 13.91 -11.48
N PRO A 33 -2.66 14.85 -11.67
CA PRO A 33 -4.02 14.51 -12.07
C PRO A 33 -4.05 13.67 -13.36
N TYR A 34 -4.80 12.57 -13.35
CA TYR A 34 -4.91 11.63 -14.49
C TYR A 34 -3.63 10.85 -14.84
N HIS A 35 -2.59 10.90 -14.02
CA HIS A 35 -1.33 10.15 -14.21
C HIS A 35 -1.26 8.89 -13.33
N SER A 36 -2.22 7.97 -13.49
CA SER A 36 -2.31 6.76 -12.65
C SER A 36 -1.04 5.88 -12.66
N TRP A 37 -0.25 5.95 -13.73
CA TRP A 37 1.00 5.21 -13.88
C TRP A 37 2.10 5.64 -12.91
N GLU A 38 2.05 6.86 -12.36
CA GLU A 38 2.99 7.31 -11.31
C GLU A 38 2.85 6.47 -10.03
N ARG A 39 1.78 5.69 -9.91
CA ARG A 39 1.51 4.77 -8.78
C ARG A 39 1.41 3.32 -9.22
N GLY A 40 2.18 2.89 -10.22
CA GLY A 40 2.14 1.52 -10.74
C GLY A 40 2.30 0.42 -9.67
N THR A 41 3.05 0.69 -8.59
CA THR A 41 3.20 -0.24 -7.46
C THR A 41 1.88 -0.42 -6.68
N ASN A 42 1.10 0.65 -6.49
CA ASN A 42 -0.18 0.60 -5.79
C ASN A 42 -1.19 -0.20 -6.60
N GLU A 43 -1.27 0.04 -7.92
CA GLU A 43 -2.15 -0.71 -8.81
C GLU A 43 -1.79 -2.20 -8.85
N ASN A 44 -0.49 -2.52 -8.93
CA ASN A 44 -0.05 -3.91 -8.86
C ASN A 44 -0.44 -4.57 -7.52
N THR A 45 -0.23 -3.87 -6.40
CA THR A 45 -0.54 -4.39 -5.07
C THR A 45 -2.06 -4.56 -4.86
N ASN A 46 -2.87 -3.61 -5.31
CA ASN A 46 -4.33 -3.71 -5.32
C ASN A 46 -4.82 -4.91 -6.13
N GLY A 47 -4.18 -5.21 -7.26
CA GLY A 47 -4.44 -6.42 -8.04
C GLY A 47 -4.17 -7.71 -7.25
N LEU A 48 -3.11 -7.75 -6.44
CA LEU A 48 -2.80 -8.89 -5.58
C LEU A 48 -3.81 -9.05 -4.44
N ILE A 49 -4.23 -7.95 -3.80
CA ILE A 49 -5.25 -7.97 -2.75
C ILE A 49 -6.57 -8.52 -3.29
N ARG A 50 -6.94 -8.15 -4.52
CA ARG A 50 -8.17 -8.62 -5.19
C ARG A 50 -8.19 -10.13 -5.47
N GLN A 51 -7.06 -10.83 -5.40
CA GLN A 51 -7.03 -12.31 -5.45
C GLN A 51 -7.65 -12.95 -4.20
N TYR A 52 -7.67 -12.21 -3.07
CA TYR A 52 -8.23 -12.66 -1.79
C TYR A 52 -9.57 -11.99 -1.47
N PHE A 53 -9.72 -10.72 -1.85
CA PHE A 53 -10.93 -9.93 -1.65
C PHE A 53 -11.43 -9.39 -3.00
N PRO A 54 -12.21 -10.20 -3.76
CA PRO A 54 -12.73 -9.80 -5.06
C PRO A 54 -13.54 -8.49 -5.02
N LYS A 55 -13.71 -7.84 -6.17
CA LYS A 55 -14.50 -6.61 -6.25
C LYS A 55 -15.93 -6.87 -5.73
N GLY A 56 -16.44 -5.96 -4.90
CA GLY A 56 -17.74 -6.11 -4.24
C GLY A 56 -17.68 -6.86 -2.91
N THR A 57 -16.49 -7.26 -2.44
CA THR A 57 -16.32 -7.78 -1.08
C THR A 57 -16.74 -6.74 -0.06
N ASP A 58 -17.62 -7.14 0.85
CA ASP A 58 -18.06 -6.34 1.98
C ASP A 58 -17.02 -6.44 3.10
N PHE A 59 -16.12 -5.45 3.17
CA PHE A 59 -15.05 -5.41 4.16
C PHE A 59 -15.55 -5.29 5.61
N SER A 60 -16.82 -4.94 5.85
CA SER A 60 -17.39 -4.95 7.21
C SER A 60 -17.53 -6.37 7.78
N LYS A 61 -17.53 -7.39 6.93
CA LYS A 61 -17.64 -8.81 7.31
C LYS A 61 -16.29 -9.51 7.39
N ILE A 62 -15.20 -8.82 7.07
CA ILE A 62 -13.86 -9.37 7.12
C ILE A 62 -13.26 -9.09 8.49
N SER A 63 -12.82 -10.15 9.16
CA SER A 63 -12.17 -10.03 10.46
C SER A 63 -10.76 -9.46 10.33
N LYS A 64 -10.24 -8.87 11.41
CA LYS A 64 -8.85 -8.37 11.43
C LYS A 64 -7.85 -9.49 11.22
N GLU A 65 -8.16 -10.70 11.67
CA GLU A 65 -7.33 -11.90 11.52
C GLU A 65 -7.24 -12.31 10.04
N GLN A 66 -8.35 -12.22 9.30
CA GLN A 66 -8.36 -12.47 7.85
C GLN A 66 -7.54 -11.43 7.09
N ILE A 67 -7.63 -10.15 7.48
CA ILE A 67 -6.79 -9.09 6.91
C ILE A 67 -5.32 -9.41 7.16
N GLN A 68 -4.97 -9.72 8.41
CA GLN A 68 -3.60 -10.02 8.79
C GLN A 68 -3.04 -11.25 8.07
N GLU A 69 -3.86 -12.28 7.87
CA GLU A 69 -3.49 -13.47 7.12
C GLU A 69 -3.12 -13.12 5.67
N VAL A 70 -3.92 -12.29 5.00
CA VAL A 70 -3.66 -11.84 3.62
C VAL A 70 -2.43 -10.94 3.57
N GLU A 71 -2.26 -10.02 4.52
CA GLU A 71 -1.05 -9.19 4.63
C GLU A 71 0.21 -10.05 4.75
N ASN A 72 0.18 -11.04 5.64
CA ASN A 72 1.29 -11.98 5.84
C ASN A 72 1.61 -12.73 4.54
N LYS A 73 0.58 -13.26 3.86
CA LYS A 73 0.76 -13.92 2.56
C LYS A 73 1.40 -12.98 1.53
N LEU A 74 0.99 -11.72 1.46
CA LEU A 74 1.51 -10.74 0.50
C LEU A 74 2.94 -10.27 0.83
N ASN A 75 3.27 -10.14 2.12
CA ASN A 75 4.59 -9.73 2.61
C ASN A 75 5.62 -10.85 2.54
N LEU A 76 5.18 -12.11 2.64
CA LEU A 76 6.01 -13.30 2.49
C LEU A 76 6.09 -13.81 1.03
N ARG A 77 5.29 -13.28 0.11
CA ARG A 77 5.27 -13.72 -1.29
C ARG A 77 6.47 -13.17 -2.07
N PRO A 78 7.34 -14.04 -2.63
CA PRO A 78 8.40 -13.65 -3.56
C PRO A 78 7.88 -12.81 -4.74
N ARG A 79 8.56 -11.70 -5.06
CA ARG A 79 8.20 -10.85 -6.21
C ARG A 79 9.32 -10.82 -7.24
N LYS A 80 9.00 -11.07 -8.52
CA LYS A 80 9.96 -11.02 -9.63
C LYS A 80 10.73 -9.69 -9.69
N ARG A 81 10.03 -8.56 -9.47
CA ARG A 81 10.64 -7.21 -9.44
C ARG A 81 11.65 -7.00 -8.29
N LEU A 82 11.63 -7.86 -7.28
CA LEU A 82 12.52 -7.85 -6.12
C LEU A 82 13.60 -8.93 -6.22
N GLY A 83 13.88 -9.46 -7.42
CA GLY A 83 14.81 -10.57 -7.59
C GLY A 83 14.33 -11.87 -6.93
N TYR A 84 13.00 -12.09 -6.92
CA TYR A 84 12.35 -13.22 -6.25
C TYR A 84 12.55 -13.27 -4.73
N LYS A 85 12.91 -12.14 -4.11
CA LYS A 85 12.80 -11.97 -2.65
C LYS A 85 11.39 -11.56 -2.26
N ALA A 86 10.98 -11.94 -1.06
CA ALA A 86 9.76 -11.47 -0.42
C ALA A 86 9.95 -10.03 0.08
N PRO A 87 8.91 -9.18 0.04
CA PRO A 87 8.98 -7.81 0.56
C PRO A 87 9.54 -7.72 1.98
N ILE A 88 9.15 -8.62 2.87
CA ILE A 88 9.60 -8.60 4.26
C ILE A 88 11.12 -8.77 4.40
N GLU A 89 11.76 -9.53 3.52
CA GLU A 89 13.22 -9.73 3.53
C GLU A 89 13.99 -8.46 3.19
N LEU A 90 13.35 -7.50 2.52
CA LEU A 90 13.98 -6.24 2.12
C LEU A 90 13.68 -5.09 3.09
N MET A 91 12.64 -5.21 3.92
CA MET A 91 12.19 -4.14 4.82
C MET A 91 12.68 -4.31 6.27
N VAL A 92 13.22 -5.48 6.62
CA VAL A 92 13.76 -5.80 7.96
C VAL A 92 15.25 -5.45 8.10
N ALA A 93 15.83 -4.75 7.11
CA ALA A 93 17.21 -4.26 7.15
C ALA A 93 17.31 -2.86 7.79
#